data_AF-A0A7Y4ZX56-F1
#
_entry.id   AF-A0A7Y4ZX56-F1
#
_cell.length_a   1.000
_cell.length_b   1.000
_cell.length_c   1.000
_cell.angle_alpha   90.00
_cell.angle_beta   90.00
_cell.angle_gamma   90.00
#
_symmetry.space_group_name_H-M   'P 1'
#
loop_
_entity.id
_entity.type
_entity.pdbx_description
1 polymer ?
#
loop_
_entity_poly.entity_id
_entity_poly.type
_entity_poly.pdbx_seq_one_letter_code
_entity_poly.pdbx_strand_id
1 'polypeptide(L)'
;MARGTSGITKASGARSARDLLARILEERELAAAVRALEPSALLRVVEKVGLEDAGEIVALATPEQLTQVFDEDLWKSAVAGDDERFEPRRFLLWLEVLLEAGDDFAADKVADLAEDFLIMAFHRLVLVVDMDALFEEMAEQGEDTRRTERALESALSEELDAYRVIARQPDGWDAVVTLLTALNQSHHSLLVRLLERCAAMSSQLIEEGGGLYDVLTDEEMLAGDVAAEREDRRAAQGFVAPSLARSFLTMAARAGDDVATRDPSTKAYFRELDRKTHGPKASARIAAEPQRTKVASLLATLAEVEPPALRLAAGPDEPLKLPLESALEELFARDPSQFTERMEELAYLANVLVAGSVTQGQRYRPTFAMQGALCTVNLGLELANPRGAPVETLRTQGADQLFRLAFATLRRDVAVPAGRVSAHLLATQARAAGAEDAVRRATDAETPWTARAEVESLLTVRDAPEVLALQGLLDPCPALSGPLASASAQRRGFVATRVELAAARAFLHRLAPALVPRA
;
A
#
# COMPACT_ATOMS: atom_id res chain seq x y z
N MET A 1 -5.97 -49.75 18.38
CA MET A 1 -6.62 -49.54 17.07
C MET A 1 -7.50 -48.31 17.17
N ALA A 2 -7.14 -47.25 16.45
CA ALA A 2 -7.98 -46.14 15.98
C ALA A 2 -7.04 -44.95 15.70
N ARG A 3 -6.57 -44.84 14.45
CA ARG A 3 -6.09 -43.56 13.88
C ARG A 3 -7.22 -43.05 12.99
N GLY A 4 -7.76 -41.89 13.33
CA GLY A 4 -8.73 -41.15 12.53
C GLY A 4 -8.05 -39.98 11.86
N THR A 5 -8.08 -40.01 10.53
CA THR A 5 -7.48 -39.09 9.56
C THR A 5 -8.13 -37.70 9.59
N SER A 6 -7.31 -36.66 9.74
CA SER A 6 -7.69 -35.27 9.44
C SER A 6 -6.99 -34.86 8.15
N GLY A 7 -7.76 -34.56 7.10
CA GLY A 7 -7.21 -34.25 5.80
C GLY A 7 -8.26 -34.06 4.71
N ILE A 8 -9.30 -33.24 4.95
CA ILE A 8 -10.24 -32.83 3.89
C ILE A 8 -10.74 -31.41 4.20
N THR A 9 -10.08 -30.38 3.68
CA THR A 9 -10.69 -29.03 3.50
C THR A 9 -10.04 -28.16 2.42
N LYS A 10 -8.81 -28.44 1.94
CA LYS A 10 -8.15 -27.57 0.94
C LYS A 10 -8.56 -27.84 -0.53
N ALA A 11 -9.10 -29.01 -0.85
CA ALA A 11 -9.33 -29.44 -2.23
C ALA A 11 -10.65 -28.94 -2.88
N SER A 12 -11.57 -28.33 -2.11
CA SER A 12 -12.89 -27.92 -2.61
C SER A 12 -12.92 -26.54 -3.28
N GLY A 13 -12.02 -25.62 -2.89
CA GLY A 13 -11.96 -24.27 -3.46
C GLY A 13 -11.35 -24.24 -4.87
N ALA A 14 -10.25 -24.96 -5.07
CA ALA A 14 -9.51 -25.00 -6.34
C ALA A 14 -10.32 -25.60 -7.51
N ARG A 15 -11.22 -26.57 -7.24
CA ARG A 15 -12.12 -27.11 -8.28
C ARG A 15 -13.14 -26.08 -8.73
N SER A 16 -13.68 -25.27 -7.81
CA SER A 16 -14.65 -24.22 -8.16
C SER A 16 -14.03 -23.07 -8.97
N ALA A 17 -12.75 -22.75 -8.73
CA ALA A 17 -12.04 -21.73 -9.49
C ALA A 17 -11.71 -22.20 -10.91
N ARG A 18 -11.24 -23.45 -11.07
CA ARG A 18 -11.00 -24.05 -12.40
C ARG A 18 -12.28 -24.23 -13.22
N ASP A 19 -13.39 -24.63 -12.60
CA ASP A 19 -14.69 -24.73 -13.29
C ASP A 19 -15.23 -23.35 -13.73
N LEU A 20 -14.84 -22.28 -13.02
CA LEU A 20 -15.21 -20.91 -13.32
C LEU A 20 -14.32 -20.32 -14.42
N LEU A 21 -13.01 -20.61 -14.40
CA LEU A 21 -12.05 -20.30 -15.47
C LEU A 21 -12.41 -20.98 -16.80
N ALA A 22 -12.75 -22.28 -16.75
CA ALA A 22 -13.22 -23.02 -17.93
C ALA A 22 -14.46 -22.39 -18.58
N ARG A 23 -15.40 -21.87 -17.77
CA ARG A 23 -16.58 -21.14 -18.29
C ARG A 23 -16.26 -19.73 -18.79
N ILE A 24 -15.25 -19.07 -18.22
CA ILE A 24 -14.77 -17.75 -18.68
C ILE A 24 -14.12 -17.85 -20.06
N LEU A 25 -13.34 -18.90 -20.32
CA LEU A 25 -12.67 -19.10 -21.60
C LEU A 25 -13.62 -19.55 -22.74
N GLU A 26 -14.69 -20.27 -22.42
CA GLU A 26 -15.67 -20.70 -23.44
C GLU A 26 -16.59 -19.56 -23.92
N GLU A 27 -16.76 -18.48 -23.15
CA GLU A 27 -17.64 -17.36 -23.49
C GLU A 27 -16.87 -16.11 -23.97
N ARG A 28 -16.99 -15.79 -25.27
CA ARG A 28 -16.42 -14.58 -25.90
C ARG A 28 -16.81 -13.26 -25.20
N GLU A 29 -17.97 -13.22 -24.53
CA GLU A 29 -18.43 -12.07 -23.74
C GLU A 29 -17.60 -11.85 -22.46
N LEU A 30 -17.00 -12.92 -21.92
CA LEU A 30 -16.23 -12.89 -20.67
C LEU A 30 -14.78 -12.46 -20.89
N ALA A 31 -14.18 -12.78 -22.03
CA ALA A 31 -12.90 -12.19 -22.43
C ALA A 31 -12.99 -10.66 -22.62
N ALA A 32 -14.10 -10.17 -23.19
CA ALA A 32 -14.37 -8.74 -23.29
C ALA A 32 -14.60 -8.11 -21.90
N ALA A 33 -15.23 -8.85 -20.98
CA ALA A 33 -15.44 -8.41 -19.61
C ALA A 33 -14.11 -8.22 -18.85
N VAL A 34 -13.19 -9.18 -18.93
CA VAL A 34 -11.87 -9.09 -18.26
C VAL A 34 -11.08 -7.88 -18.78
N ARG A 35 -11.07 -7.66 -20.10
CA ARG A 35 -10.44 -6.47 -20.71
C ARG A 35 -11.08 -5.15 -20.32
N ALA A 36 -12.34 -5.16 -19.91
CA ALA A 36 -13.07 -3.99 -19.45
C ALA A 36 -12.99 -3.75 -17.94
N LEU A 37 -12.37 -4.67 -17.18
CA LEU A 37 -12.17 -4.49 -15.73
C LEU A 37 -11.20 -3.34 -15.45
N GLU A 38 -11.49 -2.58 -14.40
CA GLU A 38 -10.49 -1.65 -13.85
C GLU A 38 -9.30 -2.45 -13.28
N PRO A 39 -8.05 -1.98 -13.42
CA PRO A 39 -6.85 -2.75 -13.07
C PRO A 39 -6.80 -3.22 -11.60
N SER A 40 -7.26 -2.39 -10.66
CA SER A 40 -7.36 -2.78 -9.25
C SER A 40 -8.40 -3.87 -8.98
N ALA A 41 -9.45 -3.95 -9.80
CA ALA A 41 -10.42 -5.05 -9.74
C ALA A 41 -9.82 -6.34 -10.33
N LEU A 42 -9.03 -6.23 -11.40
CA LEU A 42 -8.29 -7.35 -11.98
C LEU A 42 -7.30 -7.94 -10.96
N LEU A 43 -6.50 -7.10 -10.30
CA LEU A 43 -5.57 -7.56 -9.25
C LEU A 43 -6.30 -8.32 -8.13
N ARG A 44 -7.44 -7.82 -7.63
CA ARG A 44 -8.22 -8.52 -6.60
C ARG A 44 -8.74 -9.88 -7.05
N VAL A 45 -9.11 -10.01 -8.33
CA VAL A 45 -9.51 -11.32 -8.89
C VAL A 45 -8.30 -12.27 -8.89
N VAL A 46 -7.13 -11.80 -9.33
CA VAL A 46 -5.88 -12.55 -9.32
C VAL A 46 -5.50 -12.97 -7.89
N GLU A 47 -5.57 -12.07 -6.91
CA GLU A 47 -5.29 -12.38 -5.50
C GLU A 47 -6.24 -13.43 -4.92
N LYS A 48 -7.53 -13.39 -5.32
CA LYS A 48 -8.53 -14.33 -4.83
C LYS A 48 -8.39 -15.72 -5.45
N VAL A 49 -8.05 -15.79 -6.74
CA VAL A 49 -7.83 -17.05 -7.46
C VAL A 49 -6.46 -17.65 -7.10
N GLY A 50 -5.48 -16.79 -6.82
CA GLY A 50 -4.07 -17.14 -6.76
C GLY A 50 -3.41 -16.87 -8.11
N LEU A 51 -2.22 -16.26 -8.11
CA LEU A 51 -1.51 -15.86 -9.34
C LEU A 51 -1.20 -17.06 -10.25
N GLU A 52 -0.75 -18.17 -9.67
CA GLU A 52 -0.47 -19.44 -10.37
C GLU A 52 -1.70 -19.98 -11.11
N ASP A 53 -2.89 -19.85 -10.52
CA ASP A 53 -4.14 -20.33 -11.14
C ASP A 53 -4.81 -19.25 -12.02
N ALA A 54 -4.23 -18.04 -12.11
CA ALA A 54 -4.82 -16.91 -12.83
C ALA A 54 -4.23 -16.67 -14.23
N GLY A 55 -3.35 -17.55 -14.73
CA GLY A 55 -2.65 -17.37 -16.02
C GLY A 55 -3.57 -17.07 -17.21
N GLU A 56 -4.72 -17.76 -17.30
CA GLU A 56 -5.72 -17.53 -18.36
C GLU A 56 -6.38 -16.14 -18.27
N ILE A 57 -6.57 -15.61 -17.06
CA ILE A 57 -7.13 -14.26 -16.82
C ILE A 57 -6.07 -13.21 -17.18
N VAL A 58 -4.83 -13.43 -16.74
CA VAL A 58 -3.68 -12.57 -17.03
C VAL A 58 -3.44 -12.48 -18.53
N ALA A 59 -3.56 -13.61 -19.26
CA ALA A 59 -3.39 -13.64 -20.70
C ALA A 59 -4.40 -12.75 -21.45
N LEU A 60 -5.60 -12.57 -20.89
CA LEU A 60 -6.65 -11.72 -21.46
C LEU A 60 -6.47 -10.23 -21.15
N ALA A 61 -5.62 -9.88 -20.18
CA ALA A 61 -5.41 -8.50 -19.75
C ALA A 61 -4.71 -7.66 -20.83
N THR A 62 -5.07 -6.39 -20.90
CA THR A 62 -4.41 -5.39 -21.76
C THR A 62 -3.06 -4.97 -21.17
N PRO A 63 -2.11 -4.49 -21.99
CA PRO A 63 -0.82 -3.99 -21.48
C PRO A 63 -0.97 -2.87 -20.46
N GLU A 64 -1.94 -1.97 -20.65
CA GLU A 64 -2.22 -0.88 -19.70
C GLU A 64 -2.77 -1.40 -18.36
N GLN A 65 -3.58 -2.45 -18.39
CA GLN A 65 -4.03 -3.13 -17.18
C GLN A 65 -2.86 -3.80 -16.46
N LEU A 66 -2.00 -4.53 -17.18
CA LEU A 66 -0.83 -5.19 -16.60
C LEU A 66 0.16 -4.20 -15.99
N THR A 67 0.41 -3.07 -16.65
CA THR A 67 1.27 -2.01 -16.12
C THR A 67 0.76 -1.50 -14.77
N GLN A 68 -0.55 -1.26 -14.65
CA GLN A 68 -1.14 -0.79 -13.40
C GLN A 68 -1.20 -1.89 -12.33
N VAL A 69 -1.45 -3.14 -12.73
CA VAL A 69 -1.38 -4.29 -11.81
C VAL A 69 0.04 -4.46 -11.27
N PHE A 70 1.07 -4.28 -12.11
CA PHE A 70 2.47 -4.34 -11.71
C PHE A 70 2.85 -3.17 -10.80
N ASP A 71 2.36 -1.97 -11.08
CA ASP A 71 2.52 -0.83 -10.19
C ASP A 71 1.95 -1.14 -8.78
N GLU A 72 0.89 -1.95 -8.65
CA GLU A 72 0.30 -2.32 -7.35
C GLU A 72 0.92 -3.57 -6.68
N ASP A 73 1.21 -4.64 -7.43
CA ASP A 73 1.62 -5.95 -6.86
C ASP A 73 3.13 -6.12 -6.69
N LEU A 74 3.95 -5.50 -7.56
CA LEU A 74 5.41 -5.69 -7.57
C LEU A 74 6.15 -4.75 -6.61
N TRP A 75 5.46 -3.79 -6.00
CA TRP A 75 6.06 -2.75 -5.17
C TRP A 75 5.54 -2.86 -3.75
N LYS A 76 6.43 -3.23 -2.81
CA LYS A 76 6.08 -3.39 -1.39
C LYS A 76 6.98 -2.53 -0.53
N SER A 77 6.44 -2.00 0.56
CA SER A 77 7.28 -1.44 1.62
C SER A 77 7.18 -2.30 2.87
N ALA A 78 8.28 -2.42 3.59
CA ALA A 78 8.36 -3.18 4.83
C ALA A 78 7.51 -2.55 5.95
N VAL A 79 7.37 -1.22 5.97
CA VAL A 79 6.65 -0.46 7.00
C VAL A 79 5.84 0.67 6.35
N ALA A 80 4.58 0.87 6.77
CA ALA A 80 3.76 1.96 6.23
C ALA A 80 4.46 3.32 6.32
N GLY A 81 4.41 4.10 5.24
CA GLY A 81 5.13 5.35 5.10
C GLY A 81 6.55 5.24 4.53
N ASP A 82 7.18 4.05 4.52
CA ASP A 82 8.43 3.81 3.78
C ASP A 82 8.20 3.74 2.28
N ASP A 83 9.23 4.14 1.52
CA ASP A 83 9.22 4.03 0.08
C ASP A 83 9.08 2.57 -0.33
N GLU A 84 8.19 2.33 -1.29
CA GLU A 84 7.96 1.00 -1.81
C GLU A 84 9.15 0.59 -2.67
N ARG A 85 9.61 -0.65 -2.49
CA ARG A 85 10.71 -1.25 -3.25
C ARG A 85 10.15 -2.31 -4.19
N PHE A 86 10.75 -2.39 -5.37
CA PHE A 86 10.46 -3.44 -6.32
C PHE A 86 10.82 -4.82 -5.72
N GLU A 87 9.94 -5.81 -5.89
CA GLU A 87 10.12 -7.18 -5.42
C GLU A 87 10.43 -8.13 -6.60
N PRO A 88 11.70 -8.45 -6.87
CA PRO A 88 12.08 -9.20 -8.07
C PRO A 88 11.49 -10.61 -8.10
N ARG A 89 11.37 -11.27 -6.95
CA ARG A 89 10.77 -12.60 -6.82
C ARG A 89 9.31 -12.63 -7.21
N ARG A 90 8.58 -11.56 -6.90
CA ARG A 90 7.17 -11.45 -7.30
C ARG A 90 7.06 -11.29 -8.81
N PHE A 91 7.95 -10.51 -9.41
CA PHE A 91 8.01 -10.37 -10.86
C PHE A 91 8.36 -11.69 -11.57
N LEU A 92 9.30 -12.49 -11.03
CA LEU A 92 9.60 -13.82 -11.56
C LEU A 92 8.36 -14.72 -11.64
N LEU A 93 7.55 -14.75 -10.58
CA LEU A 93 6.30 -15.52 -10.57
C LEU A 93 5.32 -15.06 -11.66
N TRP A 94 5.27 -13.75 -11.94
CA TRP A 94 4.49 -13.24 -13.07
C TRP A 94 5.03 -13.70 -14.42
N LEU A 95 6.35 -13.76 -14.58
CA LEU A 95 6.98 -14.26 -15.81
C LEU A 95 6.69 -15.75 -16.01
N GLU A 96 6.81 -16.56 -14.95
CA GLU A 96 6.48 -18.00 -14.99
C GLU A 96 5.04 -18.22 -15.46
N VAL A 97 4.09 -17.49 -14.90
CA VAL A 97 2.66 -17.57 -15.26
C VAL A 97 2.40 -17.11 -16.70
N LEU A 98 3.12 -16.09 -17.18
CA LEU A 98 3.01 -15.65 -18.58
C LEU A 98 3.58 -16.71 -19.54
N LEU A 99 4.70 -17.34 -19.19
CA LEU A 99 5.35 -18.38 -19.99
C LEU A 99 4.53 -19.68 -20.04
N GLU A 100 3.75 -20.00 -19.00
CA GLU A 100 2.79 -21.11 -19.05
C GLU A 100 1.75 -20.94 -20.16
N ALA A 101 1.42 -19.70 -20.54
CA ALA A 101 0.54 -19.40 -21.68
C ALA A 101 1.25 -19.49 -23.05
N GLY A 102 2.58 -19.51 -23.06
CA GLY A 102 3.44 -19.69 -24.22
C GLY A 102 4.56 -18.66 -24.34
N ASP A 103 5.72 -19.10 -24.82
CA ASP A 103 6.96 -18.30 -24.93
C ASP A 103 6.78 -17.04 -25.79
N ASP A 104 6.24 -17.18 -27.00
CA ASP A 104 5.99 -16.05 -27.92
C ASP A 104 4.99 -15.05 -27.31
N PHE A 105 3.96 -15.57 -26.64
CA PHE A 105 2.94 -14.75 -26.00
C PHE A 105 3.53 -13.94 -24.83
N ALA A 106 4.35 -14.56 -23.99
CA ALA A 106 5.05 -13.87 -22.91
C ALA A 106 5.99 -12.80 -23.46
N ALA A 107 6.73 -13.10 -24.53
CA ALA A 107 7.61 -12.14 -25.19
C ALA A 107 6.85 -10.92 -25.73
N ASP A 108 5.72 -11.13 -26.42
CA ASP A 108 4.84 -10.05 -26.89
C ASP A 108 4.32 -9.19 -25.73
N LYS A 109 3.84 -9.83 -24.65
CA LYS A 109 3.31 -9.10 -23.49
C LYS A 109 4.37 -8.28 -22.77
N VAL A 110 5.58 -8.82 -22.64
CA VAL A 110 6.70 -8.14 -22.02
C VAL A 110 7.18 -7.00 -22.90
N ALA A 111 7.20 -7.17 -24.23
CA ALA A 111 7.60 -6.13 -25.18
C ALA A 111 6.67 -4.91 -25.19
N ASP A 112 5.40 -5.09 -24.83
CA ASP A 112 4.42 -3.98 -24.69
C ASP A 112 4.63 -3.14 -23.41
N LEU A 113 5.46 -3.59 -22.46
CA LEU A 113 5.76 -2.85 -21.23
C LEU A 113 6.78 -1.73 -21.47
N ALA A 114 6.84 -0.78 -20.53
CA ALA A 114 7.80 0.31 -20.60
C ALA A 114 9.24 -0.21 -20.54
N GLU A 115 10.08 0.22 -21.49
CA GLU A 115 11.47 -0.25 -21.62
C GLU A 115 12.27 0.00 -20.33
N ASP A 116 12.11 1.16 -19.69
CA ASP A 116 12.84 1.50 -18.46
C ASP A 116 12.43 0.63 -17.25
N PHE A 117 11.16 0.21 -17.19
CA PHE A 117 10.71 -0.77 -16.20
C PHE A 117 11.36 -2.14 -16.44
N LEU A 118 11.42 -2.59 -17.70
CA LEU A 118 12.06 -3.85 -18.05
C LEU A 118 13.55 -3.84 -17.72
N ILE A 119 14.26 -2.75 -18.04
CA ILE A 119 15.68 -2.60 -17.72
C ILE A 119 15.89 -2.72 -16.21
N MET A 120 15.11 -1.99 -15.40
CA MET A 120 15.19 -2.10 -13.95
C MET A 120 14.89 -3.51 -13.46
N ALA A 121 13.83 -4.14 -13.95
CA ALA A 121 13.41 -5.46 -13.52
C ALA A 121 14.47 -6.52 -13.88
N PHE A 122 14.98 -6.53 -15.12
CA PHE A 122 16.02 -7.46 -15.55
C PHE A 122 17.35 -7.17 -14.85
N HIS A 123 17.77 -5.92 -14.68
CA HIS A 123 18.99 -5.60 -13.93
C HIS A 123 18.95 -6.10 -12.47
N ARG A 124 17.75 -6.20 -11.86
CA ARG A 124 17.55 -6.79 -10.53
C ARG A 124 17.58 -8.32 -10.53
N LEU A 125 17.25 -8.96 -11.64
CA LEU A 125 17.24 -10.42 -11.78
C LEU A 125 18.57 -10.98 -12.28
N VAL A 126 19.25 -10.25 -13.16
CA VAL A 126 20.43 -10.69 -13.88
C VAL A 126 21.50 -9.60 -13.91
N LEU A 127 22.75 -10.03 -13.96
CA LEU A 127 23.91 -9.23 -14.27
C LEU A 127 24.26 -9.47 -15.74
N VAL A 128 24.40 -8.41 -16.52
CA VAL A 128 24.73 -8.51 -17.95
C VAL A 128 26.14 -7.97 -18.14
N VAL A 129 27.01 -8.75 -18.76
CA VAL A 129 28.39 -8.35 -19.01
C VAL A 129 28.66 -8.44 -20.51
N ASP A 130 29.29 -7.41 -21.05
CA ASP A 130 29.79 -7.43 -22.42
C ASP A 130 30.96 -8.42 -22.52
N MET A 131 30.91 -9.34 -23.49
CA MET A 131 31.92 -10.39 -23.62
C MET A 131 33.28 -9.83 -23.97
N ASP A 132 33.36 -8.82 -24.84
CA ASP A 132 34.62 -8.21 -25.24
C ASP A 132 35.25 -7.49 -24.03
N ALA A 133 34.45 -6.74 -23.27
CA ALA A 133 34.91 -6.08 -22.04
C ALA A 133 35.37 -7.09 -20.99
N LEU A 134 34.65 -8.21 -20.82
CA LEU A 134 35.04 -9.27 -19.89
C LEU A 134 36.37 -9.92 -20.29
N PHE A 135 36.59 -10.16 -21.59
CA PHE A 135 37.85 -10.72 -22.08
C PHE A 135 39.03 -9.77 -21.83
N GLU A 136 38.83 -8.45 -22.01
CA GLU A 136 39.86 -7.44 -21.71
C GLU A 136 40.20 -7.43 -20.22
N GLU A 137 39.21 -7.44 -19.33
CA GLU A 137 39.41 -7.40 -17.88
C GLU A 137 40.10 -8.68 -17.34
N MET A 138 39.71 -9.85 -17.86
CA MET A 138 40.35 -11.13 -17.52
C MET A 138 41.79 -11.24 -18.04
N ALA A 139 42.15 -10.51 -19.10
CA ALA A 139 43.52 -10.47 -19.59
C ALA A 139 44.44 -9.61 -18.70
N GLU A 140 43.89 -8.63 -17.97
CA GLU A 140 44.65 -7.70 -17.14
C GLU A 140 44.84 -8.17 -15.68
N GLN A 141 43.91 -8.96 -15.11
CA GLN A 141 43.93 -9.32 -13.68
C GLN A 141 44.51 -10.71 -13.37
N GLY A 142 45.84 -10.88 -13.40
CA GLY A 142 46.51 -12.20 -13.30
C GLY A 142 46.11 -13.16 -12.14
N GLU A 143 45.97 -12.72 -10.88
CA GLU A 143 45.58 -13.60 -9.75
C GLU A 143 44.09 -13.58 -9.39
N ASP A 144 43.38 -12.46 -9.60
CA ASP A 144 41.93 -12.36 -9.35
C ASP A 144 41.08 -13.02 -10.44
N THR A 145 41.61 -13.20 -11.66
CA THR A 145 40.95 -13.94 -12.76
C THR A 145 40.51 -15.34 -12.34
N ARG A 146 41.31 -16.07 -11.54
CA ARG A 146 40.93 -17.43 -11.09
C ARG A 146 39.74 -17.43 -10.14
N ARG A 147 39.54 -16.35 -9.36
CA ARG A 147 38.39 -16.23 -8.46
C ARG A 147 37.14 -15.85 -9.25
N THR A 148 37.27 -14.93 -10.19
CA THR A 148 36.21 -14.50 -11.11
C THR A 148 35.76 -15.65 -12.00
N GLU A 149 36.69 -16.39 -12.61
CA GLU A 149 36.41 -17.57 -13.45
C GLU A 149 35.67 -18.66 -12.67
N ARG A 150 36.12 -18.97 -11.45
CA ARG A 150 35.45 -19.95 -10.59
C ARG A 150 34.05 -19.49 -10.14
N ALA A 151 33.87 -18.19 -9.91
CA ALA A 151 32.56 -17.62 -9.58
C ALA A 151 31.61 -17.72 -10.78
N LEU A 152 32.09 -17.40 -12.00
CA LEU A 152 31.35 -17.53 -13.25
C LEU A 152 30.98 -18.99 -13.57
N GLU A 153 31.89 -19.94 -13.35
CA GLU A 153 31.60 -21.38 -13.50
C GLU A 153 30.55 -21.88 -12.50
N SER A 154 30.48 -21.27 -11.32
CA SER A 154 29.51 -21.63 -10.28
C SER A 154 28.16 -20.91 -10.42
N ALA A 155 28.10 -19.82 -11.19
CA ALA A 155 26.90 -19.04 -11.41
C ALA A 155 26.12 -19.57 -12.62
N LEU A 156 24.80 -19.51 -12.55
CA LEU A 156 23.95 -19.78 -13.72
C LEU A 156 24.15 -18.65 -14.72
N SER A 157 24.65 -18.98 -15.92
CA SER A 157 24.90 -18.00 -16.97
C SER A 157 24.56 -18.55 -18.35
N GLU A 158 24.12 -17.67 -19.24
CA GLU A 158 23.76 -17.95 -20.63
C GLU A 158 24.41 -16.90 -21.54
N GLU A 159 24.90 -17.31 -22.70
CA GLU A 159 25.47 -16.42 -23.72
C GLU A 159 24.38 -16.02 -24.73
N LEU A 160 24.14 -14.73 -24.87
CA LEU A 160 23.17 -14.15 -25.80
C LEU A 160 23.86 -13.08 -26.65
N ASP A 161 24.17 -13.46 -27.89
CA ASP A 161 24.89 -12.63 -28.86
C ASP A 161 26.26 -12.15 -28.32
N ALA A 162 26.47 -10.84 -28.16
CA ALA A 162 27.71 -10.27 -27.60
C ALA A 162 27.72 -10.19 -26.07
N TYR A 163 26.65 -10.62 -25.40
CA TYR A 163 26.48 -10.44 -23.96
C TYR A 163 26.44 -11.78 -23.22
N ARG A 164 26.99 -11.79 -22.01
CA ARG A 164 26.82 -12.87 -21.04
C ARG A 164 25.87 -12.43 -19.95
N VAL A 165 24.78 -13.18 -19.80
CA VAL A 165 23.78 -12.95 -18.76
C VAL A 165 24.05 -13.91 -17.61
N ILE A 166 24.12 -13.39 -16.39
CA ILE A 166 24.44 -14.15 -15.18
C ILE A 166 23.30 -13.94 -14.17
N ALA A 167 22.79 -15.02 -13.59
CA ALA A 167 21.74 -14.94 -12.58
C ALA A 167 22.23 -14.27 -11.30
N ARG A 168 21.52 -13.25 -10.79
CA ARG A 168 21.75 -12.72 -9.44
C ARG A 168 21.16 -13.62 -8.35
N GLN A 169 20.08 -14.33 -8.68
CA GLN A 169 19.46 -15.34 -7.82
C GLN A 169 19.19 -16.60 -8.65
N PRO A 170 19.42 -17.81 -8.10
CA PRO A 170 19.21 -19.04 -8.86
C PRO A 170 17.72 -19.37 -9.07
N ASP A 171 16.84 -18.86 -8.20
CA ASP A 171 15.40 -19.10 -8.27
C ASP A 171 14.81 -18.40 -9.51
N GLY A 172 14.06 -19.12 -10.34
CA GLY A 172 13.40 -18.57 -11.53
C GLY A 172 14.31 -18.30 -12.73
N TRP A 173 15.57 -18.76 -12.70
CA TRP A 173 16.52 -18.58 -13.81
C TRP A 173 16.01 -19.12 -15.14
N ASP A 174 15.42 -20.31 -15.13
CA ASP A 174 14.89 -20.95 -16.34
C ASP A 174 13.82 -20.08 -17.02
N ALA A 175 12.93 -19.47 -16.23
CA ALA A 175 11.90 -18.56 -16.76
C ALA A 175 12.52 -17.31 -17.40
N VAL A 176 13.57 -16.74 -16.79
CA VAL A 176 14.26 -15.57 -17.35
C VAL A 176 14.95 -15.93 -18.67
N VAL A 177 15.70 -17.03 -18.73
CA VAL A 177 16.40 -17.45 -19.97
C VAL A 177 15.41 -17.79 -21.07
N THR A 178 14.33 -18.52 -20.76
CA THR A 178 13.28 -18.82 -21.74
C THR A 178 12.68 -17.54 -22.31
N LEU A 179 12.35 -16.57 -21.47
CA LEU A 179 11.82 -15.28 -21.93
C LEU A 179 12.82 -14.49 -22.76
N LEU A 180 14.08 -14.39 -22.34
CA LEU A 180 15.12 -13.69 -23.11
C LEU A 180 15.34 -14.36 -24.47
N THR A 181 15.29 -15.70 -24.52
CA THR A 181 15.38 -16.46 -25.77
C THR A 181 14.18 -16.20 -26.68
N ALA A 182 12.97 -16.14 -26.13
CA ALA A 182 11.76 -15.81 -26.87
C ALA A 182 11.80 -14.35 -27.39
N LEU A 183 12.26 -13.41 -26.57
CA LEU A 183 12.50 -12.01 -26.98
C LEU A 183 13.57 -11.93 -28.08
N ASN A 184 14.61 -12.77 -28.05
CA ASN A 184 15.61 -12.80 -29.11
C ASN A 184 15.02 -13.21 -30.46
N GLN A 185 14.04 -14.10 -30.45
CA GLN A 185 13.39 -14.60 -31.67
C GLN A 185 12.37 -13.59 -32.23
N SER A 186 11.53 -13.00 -31.36
CA SER A 186 10.37 -12.21 -31.78
C SER A 186 10.59 -10.70 -31.67
N HIS A 187 11.47 -10.24 -30.77
CA HIS A 187 11.71 -8.83 -30.44
C HIS A 187 13.20 -8.50 -30.30
N HIS A 188 14.06 -9.07 -31.17
CA HIS A 188 15.53 -8.96 -31.09
C HIS A 188 16.04 -7.54 -30.83
N SER A 189 15.49 -6.53 -31.52
CA SER A 189 15.93 -5.14 -31.36
C SER A 189 15.66 -4.57 -29.96
N LEU A 190 14.58 -4.99 -29.29
CA LEU A 190 14.28 -4.61 -27.91
C LEU A 190 15.27 -5.30 -26.97
N LEU A 191 15.46 -6.62 -27.14
CA LEU A 191 16.40 -7.39 -26.33
C LEU A 191 17.80 -6.77 -26.34
N VAL A 192 18.33 -6.44 -27.52
CA VAL A 192 19.67 -5.83 -27.64
C VAL A 192 19.76 -4.52 -26.86
N ARG A 193 18.76 -3.63 -26.95
CA ARG A 193 18.74 -2.38 -26.18
C ARG A 193 18.66 -2.61 -24.67
N LEU A 194 17.87 -3.60 -24.24
CA LEU A 194 17.77 -3.99 -22.84
C LEU A 194 19.13 -4.50 -22.32
N LEU A 195 19.77 -5.41 -23.05
CA LEU A 195 21.08 -5.97 -22.69
C LEU A 195 22.18 -4.91 -22.71
N GLU A 196 22.23 -4.05 -23.73
CA GLU A 196 23.20 -2.96 -23.83
C GLU A 196 23.11 -2.00 -22.63
N ARG A 197 21.89 -1.58 -22.27
CA ARG A 197 21.67 -0.71 -21.10
C ARG A 197 21.97 -1.42 -19.78
N CYS A 198 21.55 -2.68 -19.62
CA CYS A 198 21.90 -3.48 -18.44
C CYS A 198 23.41 -3.70 -18.32
N ALA A 199 24.12 -3.90 -19.44
CA ALA A 199 25.56 -4.07 -19.48
C ALA A 199 26.29 -2.79 -19.07
N ALA A 200 25.90 -1.65 -19.65
CA ALA A 200 26.47 -0.34 -19.29
C ALA A 200 26.33 -0.03 -17.78
N MET A 201 25.19 -0.38 -17.19
CA MET A 201 24.97 -0.23 -15.75
C MET A 201 25.80 -1.22 -14.92
N SER A 202 25.89 -2.46 -15.38
CA SER A 202 26.70 -3.49 -14.71
C SER A 202 28.18 -3.09 -14.71
N SER A 203 28.70 -2.55 -15.82
CA SER A 203 30.07 -2.02 -15.90
C SER A 203 30.33 -0.88 -14.93
N GLN A 204 29.41 0.10 -14.82
CA GLN A 204 29.54 1.19 -13.84
C GLN A 204 29.57 0.67 -12.40
N LEU A 205 28.71 -0.29 -12.07
CA LEU A 205 28.72 -0.93 -10.76
C LEU A 205 30.05 -1.66 -10.52
N ILE A 206 30.61 -2.36 -11.52
CA ILE A 206 31.86 -3.13 -11.41
C ILE A 206 33.04 -2.20 -11.13
N GLU A 207 33.10 -1.06 -11.83
CA GLU A 207 34.13 -0.04 -11.64
C GLU A 207 34.04 0.63 -10.25
N GLU A 208 32.83 0.94 -9.78
CA GLU A 208 32.61 1.62 -8.49
C GLU A 208 32.68 0.68 -7.27
N GLY A 209 32.28 -0.58 -7.44
CA GLY A 209 32.18 -1.58 -6.38
C GLY A 209 33.49 -2.26 -6.00
N GLY A 210 34.58 -2.05 -6.73
CA GLY A 210 35.86 -2.73 -6.48
C GLY A 210 36.04 -4.07 -7.22
N GLY A 211 35.22 -4.32 -8.26
CA GLY A 211 35.28 -5.50 -9.12
C GLY A 211 34.01 -6.35 -9.11
N LEU A 212 33.92 -7.31 -10.04
CA LEU A 212 32.74 -8.16 -10.26
C LEU A 212 32.26 -8.89 -8.99
N TYR A 213 33.17 -9.20 -8.07
CA TYR A 213 32.85 -9.91 -6.82
C TYR A 213 32.00 -9.06 -5.85
N ASP A 214 32.30 -7.77 -5.72
CA ASP A 214 31.64 -6.89 -4.75
C ASP A 214 30.28 -6.36 -5.28
N VAL A 215 30.11 -6.25 -6.60
CA VAL A 215 28.83 -5.92 -7.28
C VAL A 215 27.77 -7.02 -7.17
N LEU A 216 28.20 -8.25 -6.98
CA LEU A 216 27.28 -9.33 -6.62
C LEU A 216 26.66 -9.12 -5.23
N THR A 217 27.18 -8.17 -4.44
CA THR A 217 26.73 -7.90 -3.06
C THR A 217 26.09 -6.53 -2.81
N ASP A 218 26.16 -5.56 -3.74
CA ASP A 218 25.57 -4.21 -3.57
C ASP A 218 24.56 -3.81 -4.68
N GLU A 219 23.55 -3.01 -4.29
CA GLU A 219 22.45 -2.51 -5.13
C GLU A 219 22.28 -0.99 -4.96
N GLU A 220 22.00 -0.27 -6.06
CA GLU A 220 21.05 0.87 -6.20
C GLU A 220 21.57 2.11 -6.96
N MET A 221 21.04 2.35 -8.18
CA MET A 221 20.84 3.71 -8.73
C MET A 221 19.56 3.84 -9.61
N LEU A 222 19.17 2.84 -10.42
CA LEU A 222 18.03 2.95 -11.35
C LEU A 222 16.62 2.81 -10.70
N ALA A 223 16.53 2.18 -9.54
CA ALA A 223 15.23 1.96 -8.88
C ALA A 223 14.53 3.28 -8.50
N GLY A 224 15.29 4.36 -8.29
CA GLY A 224 14.75 5.69 -7.96
C GLY A 224 13.95 6.31 -9.11
N ASP A 225 14.46 6.23 -10.34
CA ASP A 225 13.83 6.86 -11.51
C ASP A 225 12.53 6.15 -11.90
N VAL A 226 12.53 4.81 -11.93
CA VAL A 226 11.32 4.02 -12.22
C VAL A 226 10.28 4.15 -11.09
N ALA A 227 10.74 4.23 -9.83
CA ALA A 227 9.84 4.51 -8.69
C ALA A 227 9.19 5.90 -8.81
N ALA A 228 9.94 6.91 -9.26
CA ALA A 228 9.42 8.25 -9.46
C ALA A 228 8.37 8.31 -10.59
N GLU A 229 8.64 7.70 -11.74
CA GLU A 229 7.66 7.63 -12.83
C GLU A 229 6.39 6.88 -12.45
N ARG A 230 6.53 5.79 -11.69
CA ARG A 230 5.39 5.08 -11.10
C ARG A 230 4.59 5.98 -10.18
N GLU A 231 5.27 6.71 -9.29
CA GLU A 231 4.60 7.62 -8.36
C GLU A 231 3.85 8.72 -9.13
N ASP A 232 4.42 9.25 -10.22
CA ASP A 232 3.74 10.23 -11.09
C ASP A 232 2.46 9.67 -11.74
N ARG A 233 2.46 8.40 -12.15
CA ARG A 233 1.27 7.69 -12.66
C ARG A 233 0.22 7.52 -11.57
N ARG A 234 0.62 7.06 -10.38
CA ARG A 234 -0.29 6.87 -9.24
C ARG A 234 -0.86 8.20 -8.73
N ALA A 235 -0.05 9.25 -8.65
CA ALA A 235 -0.49 10.59 -8.30
C ALA A 235 -1.56 11.12 -9.27
N ALA A 236 -1.45 10.82 -10.57
CA ALA A 236 -2.47 11.18 -11.56
C ALA A 236 -3.83 10.46 -11.33
N GLN A 237 -3.83 9.35 -10.61
CA GLN A 237 -5.04 8.62 -10.19
C GLN A 237 -5.52 9.03 -8.79
N GLY A 238 -4.88 10.03 -8.17
CA GLY A 238 -5.24 10.55 -6.85
C GLY A 238 -4.53 9.87 -5.68
N PHE A 239 -3.59 8.94 -5.92
CA PHE A 239 -2.76 8.38 -4.85
C PHE A 239 -1.80 9.43 -4.27
N VAL A 240 -1.32 9.15 -3.06
CA VAL A 240 -0.39 10.02 -2.33
C VAL A 240 0.87 9.21 -2.03
N ALA A 241 2.02 9.75 -2.42
CA ALA A 241 3.33 9.14 -2.14
C ALA A 241 3.52 8.88 -0.64
N PRO A 242 4.12 7.74 -0.23
CA PRO A 242 4.38 7.43 1.17
C PRO A 242 5.18 8.52 1.90
N SER A 243 6.21 9.06 1.24
CA SER A 243 7.04 10.15 1.75
C SER A 243 6.25 11.44 2.00
N LEU A 244 5.33 11.79 1.08
CA LEU A 244 4.44 12.94 1.20
C LEU A 244 3.43 12.75 2.34
N ALA A 245 2.82 11.57 2.43
CA ALA A 245 1.90 11.22 3.50
C ALA A 245 2.57 11.28 4.88
N ARG A 246 3.78 10.74 5.01
CA ARG A 246 4.58 10.79 6.24
C ARG A 246 4.90 12.22 6.65
N SER A 247 5.30 13.06 5.69
CA SER A 247 5.57 14.49 5.92
C SER A 247 4.31 15.21 6.42
N PHE A 248 3.16 14.99 5.76
CA PHE A 248 1.88 15.55 6.19
C PHE A 248 1.51 15.12 7.61
N LEU A 249 1.54 13.82 7.93
CA LEU A 249 1.18 13.32 9.26
C LEU A 249 2.13 13.81 10.35
N THR A 250 3.42 13.98 10.04
CA THR A 250 4.41 14.55 10.94
C THR A 250 4.12 16.03 11.23
N MET A 251 3.73 16.80 10.22
CA MET A 251 3.27 18.18 10.41
C MET A 251 1.95 18.24 11.18
N ALA A 252 0.99 17.37 10.84
CA ALA A 252 -0.30 17.27 11.51
C ALA A 252 -0.15 16.99 13.00
N ALA A 253 0.76 16.09 13.37
CA ALA A 253 1.07 15.74 14.75
C ALA A 253 1.61 16.91 15.58
N ARG A 254 2.27 17.88 14.94
CA ARG A 254 2.88 19.05 15.55
C ARG A 254 2.05 20.32 15.39
N ALA A 255 0.89 20.23 14.73
CA ALA A 255 0.02 21.36 14.53
C ALA A 255 -0.43 21.87 15.90
N GLY A 256 0.01 23.08 16.26
CA GLY A 256 -0.52 23.81 17.41
C GLY A 256 -1.91 24.38 17.10
N ASP A 257 -2.32 25.39 17.85
CA ASP A 257 -3.60 26.08 17.61
C ASP A 257 -3.61 26.91 16.31
N ASP A 258 -2.45 27.09 15.66
CA ASP A 258 -2.31 27.82 14.39
C ASP A 258 -2.44 26.87 13.19
N VAL A 259 -3.68 26.51 12.87
CA VAL A 259 -4.04 25.63 11.73
C VAL A 259 -4.56 26.43 10.52
N ALA A 260 -4.48 27.76 10.58
CA ALA A 260 -5.12 28.66 9.63
C ALA A 260 -4.55 28.56 8.19
N THR A 261 -3.30 28.11 8.05
CA THR A 261 -2.64 27.98 6.75
C THR A 261 -2.57 26.52 6.26
N ARG A 262 -3.10 26.28 5.05
CA ARG A 262 -2.89 25.03 4.31
C ARG A 262 -1.39 24.87 4.01
N ASP A 263 -0.88 23.67 4.28
CA ASP A 263 0.54 23.37 4.12
C ASP A 263 0.95 23.33 2.63
N PRO A 264 2.22 23.62 2.31
CA PRO A 264 2.69 23.66 0.92
C PRO A 264 2.52 22.34 0.17
N SER A 265 2.67 21.21 0.87
CA SER A 265 2.56 19.87 0.29
C SER A 265 1.14 19.56 -0.18
N THR A 266 0.14 19.80 0.66
CA THR A 266 -1.27 19.67 0.29
C THR A 266 -1.64 20.63 -0.87
N LYS A 267 -1.12 21.86 -0.88
CA LYS A 267 -1.34 22.80 -2.00
C LYS A 267 -0.77 22.28 -3.32
N ALA A 268 0.44 21.70 -3.29
CA ALA A 268 1.08 21.15 -4.47
C ALA A 268 0.28 19.97 -5.05
N TYR A 269 -0.22 19.08 -4.20
CA TYR A 269 -1.06 17.95 -4.60
C TYR A 269 -2.31 18.41 -5.35
N PHE A 270 -3.11 19.30 -4.77
CA PHE A 270 -4.35 19.77 -5.44
C PHE A 270 -4.06 20.53 -6.73
N ARG A 271 -2.97 21.31 -6.79
CA ARG A 271 -2.54 21.99 -8.03
C ARG A 271 -2.22 21.00 -9.15
N GLU A 272 -1.62 19.86 -8.81
CA GLU A 272 -1.28 18.84 -9.78
C GLU A 272 -2.50 18.03 -10.25
N LEU A 273 -3.41 17.71 -9.32
CA LEU A 273 -4.66 17.03 -9.61
C LEU A 273 -5.54 17.85 -10.57
N ASP A 274 -5.67 19.16 -10.33
CA ASP A 274 -6.43 20.09 -11.18
C ASP A 274 -5.84 20.20 -12.59
N ARG A 275 -4.50 20.26 -12.71
CA ARG A 275 -3.79 20.37 -13.99
C ARG A 275 -4.02 19.15 -14.88
N LYS A 276 -4.14 17.96 -14.31
CA LYS A 276 -4.27 16.69 -15.04
C LYS A 276 -5.74 16.33 -15.34
N THR A 277 -6.69 16.65 -14.45
CA THR A 277 -8.14 16.44 -14.68
C THR A 277 -8.72 17.34 -15.78
N HIS A 278 -8.19 18.56 -15.95
CA HIS A 278 -8.65 19.51 -16.98
C HIS A 278 -7.89 19.39 -18.32
N GLY A 279 -7.14 18.30 -18.52
CA GLY A 279 -6.50 18.00 -19.81
C GLY A 279 -7.52 17.61 -20.89
N PRO A 280 -7.26 17.90 -22.19
CA PRO A 280 -8.24 17.79 -23.29
C PRO A 280 -8.72 16.35 -23.64
N LYS A 281 -8.40 15.32 -22.84
CA LYS A 281 -8.76 13.92 -23.09
C LYS A 281 -9.74 13.30 -22.08
N ALA A 282 -10.17 14.02 -21.03
CA ALA A 282 -11.03 13.46 -20.00
C ALA A 282 -12.52 13.30 -20.40
N SER A 283 -12.98 13.98 -21.46
CA SER A 283 -14.41 14.05 -21.80
C SER A 283 -14.98 12.84 -22.58
N ALA A 284 -14.20 11.80 -22.87
CA ALA A 284 -14.64 10.67 -23.70
C ALA A 284 -15.08 9.41 -22.94
N ARG A 285 -14.94 9.34 -21.60
CA ARG A 285 -15.06 8.08 -20.83
C ARG A 285 -16.47 7.79 -20.25
N ILE A 286 -17.49 8.62 -20.53
CA ILE A 286 -18.82 8.53 -19.88
C ILE A 286 -19.86 7.69 -20.69
N ALA A 287 -19.57 7.21 -21.90
CA ALA A 287 -20.59 6.55 -22.73
C ALA A 287 -20.25 5.09 -23.09
N ALA A 288 -20.52 4.14 -22.20
CA ALA A 288 -20.69 2.72 -22.55
C ALA A 288 -21.42 1.94 -21.42
N GLU A 289 -22.76 1.92 -21.47
CA GLU A 289 -23.57 1.20 -20.48
C GLU A 289 -24.69 0.43 -21.21
N PRO A 290 -24.43 -0.85 -21.54
CA PRO A 290 -25.30 -1.95 -21.12
C PRO A 290 -24.58 -3.27 -20.80
N GLN A 291 -23.24 -3.33 -20.86
CA GLN A 291 -22.45 -4.56 -20.65
C GLN A 291 -21.99 -4.78 -19.19
N ARG A 292 -22.15 -3.78 -18.30
CA ARG A 292 -21.76 -3.84 -16.88
C ARG A 292 -22.56 -4.84 -16.05
N THR A 293 -23.78 -5.19 -16.44
CA THR A 293 -24.72 -5.91 -15.57
C THR A 293 -24.41 -7.40 -15.41
N LYS A 294 -23.82 -8.06 -16.42
CA LYS A 294 -23.41 -9.48 -16.31
C LYS A 294 -22.08 -9.62 -15.55
N VAL A 295 -21.13 -8.70 -15.74
CA VAL A 295 -19.84 -8.68 -15.04
C VAL A 295 -20.02 -8.31 -13.57
N ALA A 296 -20.90 -7.36 -13.26
CA ALA A 296 -21.29 -7.06 -11.88
C ALA A 296 -21.93 -8.27 -11.18
N SER A 297 -22.67 -9.13 -11.90
CA SER A 297 -23.24 -10.36 -11.32
C SER A 297 -22.17 -11.43 -11.05
N LEU A 298 -21.14 -11.52 -11.89
CA LEU A 298 -20.03 -12.46 -11.73
C LEU A 298 -19.07 -11.99 -10.62
N LEU A 299 -18.79 -10.68 -10.56
CA LEU A 299 -18.11 -10.02 -9.45
C LEU A 299 -18.93 -10.10 -8.16
N ALA A 300 -20.26 -10.04 -8.17
CA ALA A 300 -21.08 -10.24 -6.96
C ALA A 300 -21.14 -11.71 -6.51
N THR A 301 -20.87 -12.66 -7.41
CA THR A 301 -20.76 -14.08 -7.06
C THR A 301 -19.36 -14.42 -6.52
N LEU A 302 -18.33 -13.71 -6.99
CA LEU A 302 -16.94 -13.81 -6.52
C LEU A 302 -16.59 -12.79 -5.43
N ALA A 303 -17.42 -11.82 -5.14
CA ALA A 303 -17.26 -10.85 -4.07
C ALA A 303 -18.59 -10.78 -3.32
N GLU A 304 -18.62 -11.32 -2.10
CA GLU A 304 -19.58 -10.86 -1.08
C GLU A 304 -19.26 -9.39 -0.68
N VAL A 305 -19.07 -8.49 -1.63
CA VAL A 305 -18.86 -7.08 -1.38
C VAL A 305 -19.45 -6.28 -2.53
N GLU A 306 -20.51 -5.53 -2.21
CA GLU A 306 -21.18 -4.56 -3.09
C GLU A 306 -20.17 -3.56 -3.71
N PRO A 307 -20.45 -3.00 -4.90
CA PRO A 307 -19.71 -1.86 -5.43
C PRO A 307 -19.79 -0.67 -4.46
N PRO A 308 -18.83 0.29 -4.49
CA PRO A 308 -18.84 1.45 -3.61
C PRO A 308 -19.88 2.46 -4.09
N ALA A 309 -21.16 2.11 -3.95
CA ALA A 309 -22.12 3.13 -3.62
C ALA A 309 -21.75 3.61 -2.21
N LEU A 310 -21.69 4.93 -1.99
CA LEU A 310 -21.75 5.53 -0.67
C LEU A 310 -23.02 5.04 0.05
N ARG A 311 -23.00 3.84 0.60
CA ARG A 311 -23.92 3.37 1.60
C ARG A 311 -23.15 3.39 2.90
N LEU A 312 -23.24 4.54 3.57
CA LEU A 312 -23.12 4.63 5.02
C LEU A 312 -23.81 3.40 5.59
N ALA A 313 -23.05 2.53 6.25
CA ALA A 313 -23.53 1.24 6.74
C ALA A 313 -24.68 1.46 7.73
N ALA A 314 -25.91 1.43 7.23
CA ALA A 314 -27.12 1.39 8.03
C ALA A 314 -27.32 -0.05 8.50
N GLY A 315 -26.83 -0.35 9.71
CA GLY A 315 -27.37 -1.44 10.50
C GLY A 315 -28.79 -1.12 10.98
N PRO A 316 -29.53 -2.09 11.52
CA PRO A 316 -30.95 -1.94 11.89
C PRO A 316 -31.22 -1.01 13.09
N ASP A 317 -30.18 -0.43 13.70
CA ASP A 317 -30.29 0.69 14.64
C ASP A 317 -29.75 1.93 13.93
N GLU A 318 -30.61 2.89 13.61
CA GLU A 318 -30.28 4.12 12.88
C GLU A 318 -29.14 4.87 13.62
N PRO A 319 -27.89 4.84 13.11
CA PRO A 319 -26.78 5.46 13.82
C PRO A 319 -26.97 6.98 13.78
N LEU A 320 -26.85 7.63 14.94
CA LEU A 320 -26.85 9.10 15.02
C LEU A 320 -25.86 9.65 13.98
N LYS A 321 -26.34 10.53 13.09
CA LYS A 321 -25.51 11.20 12.09
C LYS A 321 -24.45 12.07 12.78
N LEU A 322 -23.23 12.09 12.25
CA LEU A 322 -22.21 13.01 12.75
C LEU A 322 -22.60 14.47 12.40
N PRO A 323 -22.19 15.45 13.21
CA PRO A 323 -22.28 16.86 12.84
C PRO A 323 -21.68 17.15 11.46
N LEU A 324 -20.55 16.51 11.13
CA LEU A 324 -19.91 16.60 9.81
C LEU A 324 -20.82 16.13 8.68
N GLU A 325 -21.52 15.00 8.84
CA GLU A 325 -22.40 14.44 7.81
C GLU A 325 -23.57 15.39 7.53
N SER A 326 -24.20 15.91 8.59
CA SER A 326 -25.30 16.88 8.47
C SER A 326 -24.81 18.19 7.84
N ALA A 327 -23.59 18.62 8.17
CA ALA A 327 -22.99 19.82 7.62
C ALA A 327 -22.63 19.67 6.14
N LEU A 328 -22.16 18.49 5.72
CA LEU A 328 -21.90 18.19 4.31
C LEU A 328 -23.19 18.12 3.49
N GLU A 329 -24.26 17.54 4.03
CA GLU A 329 -25.59 17.54 3.39
C GLU A 329 -26.12 18.97 3.19
N GLU A 330 -25.98 19.83 4.20
CA GLU A 330 -26.39 21.24 4.11
C GLU A 330 -25.46 22.05 3.18
N LEU A 331 -24.16 21.76 3.17
CA LEU A 331 -23.19 22.38 2.25
C LEU A 331 -23.49 22.00 0.80
N PHE A 332 -23.81 20.72 0.52
CA PHE A 332 -24.23 20.27 -0.81
C PHE A 332 -25.45 21.04 -1.31
N ALA A 333 -26.43 21.28 -0.44
CA ALA A 333 -27.64 22.01 -0.80
C ALA A 333 -27.40 23.51 -1.06
N ARG A 334 -26.40 24.13 -0.39
CA ARG A 334 -26.14 25.59 -0.46
C ARG A 334 -25.04 25.98 -1.43
N ASP A 335 -23.98 25.18 -1.52
CA ASP A 335 -22.76 25.48 -2.26
C ASP A 335 -22.12 24.17 -2.77
N PRO A 336 -22.61 23.64 -3.92
CA PRO A 336 -22.11 22.37 -4.47
C PRO A 336 -20.62 22.38 -4.79
N SER A 337 -20.06 23.54 -5.16
CA SER A 337 -18.62 23.67 -5.44
C SER A 337 -17.77 23.43 -4.20
N GLN A 338 -18.11 24.05 -3.07
CA GLN A 338 -17.40 23.83 -1.82
C GLN A 338 -17.61 22.41 -1.29
N PHE A 339 -18.78 21.82 -1.51
CA PHE A 339 -18.99 20.40 -1.18
C PHE A 339 -18.01 19.49 -1.93
N THR A 340 -17.85 19.68 -3.24
CA THR A 340 -16.90 18.89 -4.04
C THR A 340 -15.47 19.04 -3.51
N GLU A 341 -15.03 20.28 -3.23
CA GLU A 341 -13.70 20.54 -2.65
C GLU A 341 -13.51 19.79 -1.32
N ARG A 342 -14.51 19.80 -0.42
CA ARG A 342 -14.43 19.07 0.86
C ARG A 342 -14.43 17.56 0.68
N MET A 343 -15.14 17.02 -0.30
CA MET A 343 -15.10 15.59 -0.62
C MET A 343 -13.74 15.17 -1.19
N GLU A 344 -13.13 16.00 -2.03
CA GLU A 344 -11.76 15.78 -2.54
C GLU A 344 -10.73 15.80 -1.42
N GLU A 345 -10.86 16.72 -0.46
CA GLU A 345 -10.01 16.76 0.72
C GLU A 345 -10.15 15.52 1.62
N LEU A 346 -11.38 15.03 1.81
CA LEU A 346 -11.60 13.79 2.56
C LEU A 346 -11.01 12.57 1.85
N ALA A 347 -11.11 12.51 0.52
CA ALA A 347 -10.45 11.47 -0.28
C ALA A 347 -8.93 11.55 -0.17
N TYR A 348 -8.36 12.75 -0.25
CA TYR A 348 -6.92 12.98 -0.03
C TYR A 348 -6.48 12.49 1.35
N LEU A 349 -7.19 12.86 2.41
CA LEU A 349 -6.87 12.45 3.79
C LEU A 349 -6.96 10.93 3.99
N ALA A 350 -7.93 10.27 3.35
CA ALA A 350 -8.02 8.82 3.36
C ALA A 350 -6.77 8.20 2.67
N ASN A 351 -6.34 8.73 1.53
CA ASN A 351 -5.14 8.25 0.84
C ASN A 351 -3.86 8.51 1.63
N VAL A 352 -3.78 9.64 2.34
CA VAL A 352 -2.69 9.93 3.30
C VAL A 352 -2.65 8.87 4.40
N LEU A 353 -3.80 8.49 4.98
CA LEU A 353 -3.85 7.46 6.01
C LEU A 353 -3.46 6.07 5.48
N VAL A 354 -3.89 5.71 4.26
CA VAL A 354 -3.49 4.45 3.60
C VAL A 354 -1.99 4.40 3.36
N ALA A 355 -1.40 5.48 2.85
CA ALA A 355 0.01 5.52 2.46
C ALA A 355 0.96 5.71 3.66
N GLY A 356 0.56 6.49 4.66
CA GLY A 356 1.45 7.00 5.71
C GLY A 356 1.18 6.49 7.13
N SER A 357 0.12 5.69 7.36
CA SER A 357 -0.28 5.30 8.71
C SER A 357 -0.58 3.81 8.84
N VAL A 358 -0.42 3.31 10.07
CA VAL A 358 -0.84 1.97 10.49
C VAL A 358 -2.03 2.06 11.44
N THR A 359 -2.83 0.99 11.52
CA THR A 359 -3.87 0.79 12.53
C THR A 359 -3.94 -0.68 12.87
N GLN A 360 -3.99 -1.00 14.16
CA GLN A 360 -3.95 -2.39 14.61
C GLN A 360 -2.72 -3.17 14.12
N GLY A 361 -1.59 -2.47 13.92
CA GLY A 361 -0.36 -3.05 13.40
C GLY A 361 -0.39 -3.43 11.92
N GLN A 362 -1.43 -3.03 11.18
CA GLN A 362 -1.61 -3.28 9.76
C GLN A 362 -1.77 -1.95 8.99
N ARG A 363 -1.49 -1.97 7.68
CA ARG A 363 -1.84 -0.83 6.82
C ARG A 363 -3.34 -0.61 6.80
N TYR A 364 -3.77 0.64 6.71
CA TYR A 364 -5.19 0.93 6.59
C TYR A 364 -5.78 0.31 5.32
N ARG A 365 -6.92 -0.38 5.47
CA ARG A 365 -7.79 -0.65 4.33
C ARG A 365 -8.47 0.66 3.91
N PRO A 366 -8.74 0.90 2.61
CA PRO A 366 -9.30 2.17 2.13
C PRO A 366 -10.59 2.60 2.85
N THR A 367 -11.50 1.65 3.14
CA THR A 367 -12.74 1.92 3.86
C THR A 367 -12.50 2.38 5.30
N PHE A 368 -11.55 1.74 5.99
CA PHE A 368 -11.15 2.12 7.35
C PHE A 368 -10.41 3.45 7.39
N ALA A 369 -9.56 3.74 6.39
CA ALA A 369 -8.90 5.04 6.27
C ALA A 369 -9.91 6.18 6.07
N MET A 370 -10.89 5.99 5.19
CA MET A 370 -11.95 6.98 4.97
C MET A 370 -12.75 7.23 6.27
N GLN A 371 -13.10 6.15 6.99
CA GLN A 371 -13.78 6.28 8.28
C GLN A 371 -12.91 7.00 9.32
N GLY A 372 -11.63 6.67 9.41
CA GLY A 372 -10.67 7.34 10.29
C GLY A 372 -10.52 8.82 9.95
N ALA A 373 -10.45 9.17 8.67
CA ALA A 373 -10.41 10.56 8.19
C ALA A 373 -11.69 11.30 8.58
N LEU A 374 -12.88 10.75 8.30
CA LEU A 374 -14.17 11.34 8.67
C LEU A 374 -14.31 11.57 10.17
N CYS A 375 -13.97 10.58 10.99
CA CYS A 375 -14.03 10.70 12.45
C CYS A 375 -13.06 11.77 12.96
N THR A 376 -11.84 11.80 12.42
CA THR A 376 -10.82 12.79 12.81
C THR A 376 -11.25 14.20 12.40
N VAL A 377 -11.77 14.39 11.18
CA VAL A 377 -12.28 15.68 10.70
C VAL A 377 -13.50 16.13 11.51
N ASN A 378 -14.41 15.22 11.87
CA ASN A 378 -15.56 15.57 12.72
C ASN A 378 -15.10 16.03 14.10
N LEU A 379 -14.14 15.35 14.72
CA LEU A 379 -13.57 15.81 15.98
C LEU A 379 -12.96 17.21 15.82
N GLY A 380 -12.26 17.44 14.72
CA GLY A 380 -11.67 18.74 14.39
C GLY A 380 -12.72 19.83 14.28
N LEU A 381 -13.84 19.52 13.63
CA LEU A 381 -14.99 20.41 13.50
C LEU A 381 -15.56 20.79 14.86
N GLU A 382 -15.72 19.83 15.77
CA GLU A 382 -16.19 20.09 17.14
C GLU A 382 -15.19 20.88 18.00
N LEU A 383 -13.88 20.68 17.79
CA LEU A 383 -12.81 21.38 18.49
C LEU A 383 -12.68 22.84 18.00
N ALA A 384 -12.73 23.04 16.69
CA ALA A 384 -12.64 24.36 16.06
C ALA A 384 -13.88 25.21 16.37
N ASN A 385 -15.05 24.58 16.49
CA ASN A 385 -16.30 25.29 16.71
C ASN A 385 -17.17 24.66 17.81
N PRO A 386 -16.81 24.86 19.08
CA PRO A 386 -17.46 24.18 20.21
C PRO A 386 -18.92 24.57 20.43
N ARG A 387 -19.40 25.68 19.84
CA ARG A 387 -20.75 26.27 20.05
C ARG A 387 -21.43 26.79 18.78
N GLY A 388 -20.81 26.71 17.61
CA GLY A 388 -21.29 27.39 16.40
C GLY A 388 -21.89 26.48 15.35
N ALA A 389 -22.09 27.04 14.15
CA ALA A 389 -22.68 26.38 13.00
C ALA A 389 -21.62 25.54 12.24
N PRO A 390 -21.73 24.20 12.22
CA PRO A 390 -20.77 23.31 11.56
C PRO A 390 -20.52 23.64 10.09
N VAL A 391 -21.56 24.06 9.36
CA VAL A 391 -21.47 24.42 7.94
C VAL A 391 -20.59 25.63 7.70
N GLU A 392 -20.72 26.69 8.52
CA GLU A 392 -19.90 27.90 8.36
C GLU A 392 -18.42 27.62 8.66
N THR A 393 -18.14 26.68 9.56
CA THR A 393 -16.77 26.20 9.80
C THR A 393 -16.24 25.43 8.59
N LEU A 394 -17.01 24.53 7.97
CA LEU A 394 -16.59 23.85 6.74
C LEU A 394 -16.41 24.80 5.55
N ARG A 395 -17.14 25.91 5.51
CA ARG A 395 -16.95 26.94 4.46
C ARG A 395 -15.62 27.67 4.61
N THR A 396 -15.20 27.92 5.85
CA THR A 396 -14.02 28.75 6.16
C THR A 396 -12.75 27.95 6.37
N GLN A 397 -12.87 26.69 6.80
CA GLN A 397 -11.76 25.78 7.09
C GLN A 397 -11.85 24.52 6.23
N GLY A 398 -10.71 24.13 5.66
CA GLY A 398 -10.58 22.88 4.93
C GLY A 398 -10.67 21.66 5.86
N ALA A 399 -11.15 20.54 5.34
CA ALA A 399 -11.09 19.26 6.03
C ALA A 399 -9.65 18.88 6.40
N ASP A 400 -8.65 19.26 5.59
CA ASP A 400 -7.23 19.08 5.93
C ASP A 400 -6.81 19.84 7.20
N GLN A 401 -7.37 21.02 7.44
CA GLN A 401 -7.10 21.84 8.63
C GLN A 401 -7.77 21.22 9.85
N LEU A 402 -9.05 20.89 9.74
CA LEU A 402 -9.80 20.22 10.81
C LEU A 402 -9.15 18.89 11.19
N PHE A 403 -8.68 18.12 10.21
CA PHE A 403 -7.93 16.90 10.44
C PHE A 403 -6.67 17.15 11.26
N ARG A 404 -5.83 18.12 10.85
CA ARG A 404 -4.57 18.43 11.57
C ARG A 404 -4.82 18.85 13.02
N LEU A 405 -5.83 19.68 13.26
CA LEU A 405 -6.23 20.10 14.61
C LEU A 405 -6.59 18.90 15.50
N ALA A 406 -7.46 18.02 14.99
CA ALA A 406 -7.90 16.84 15.73
C ALA A 406 -6.78 15.81 15.90
N PHE A 407 -5.97 15.58 14.87
CA PHE A 407 -4.89 14.61 14.89
C PHE A 407 -3.82 14.99 15.91
N ALA A 408 -3.42 16.27 15.98
CA ALA A 408 -2.53 16.77 17.03
C ALA A 408 -3.13 16.56 18.43
N THR A 409 -4.42 16.87 18.59
CA THR A 409 -5.15 16.72 19.86
C THR A 409 -5.21 15.27 20.30
N LEU A 410 -5.55 14.35 19.41
CA LEU A 410 -5.61 12.90 19.67
C LEU A 410 -4.23 12.35 20.04
N ARG A 411 -3.18 12.77 19.35
CA ARG A 411 -1.81 12.34 19.67
C ARG A 411 -1.38 12.82 21.05
N ARG A 412 -1.56 14.11 21.34
CA ARG A 412 -1.16 14.75 22.61
C ARG A 412 -1.96 14.22 23.80
N ASP A 413 -3.26 14.07 23.63
CA ASP A 413 -4.19 13.88 24.76
C ASP A 413 -4.69 12.44 24.90
N VAL A 414 -4.43 11.57 23.92
CA VAL A 414 -4.85 10.16 23.95
C VAL A 414 -3.69 9.22 23.69
N ALA A 415 -3.05 9.26 22.50
CA ALA A 415 -2.08 8.23 22.11
C ALA A 415 -0.79 8.25 22.96
N VAL A 416 -0.16 9.42 23.13
CA VAL A 416 1.04 9.56 23.98
C VAL A 416 0.72 9.24 25.45
N PRO A 417 -0.37 9.77 26.04
CA PRO A 417 -0.81 9.36 27.37
C PRO A 417 -1.06 7.85 27.50
N ALA A 418 -1.69 7.21 26.52
CA ALA A 418 -1.91 5.76 26.52
C ALA A 418 -0.58 4.98 26.54
N GLY A 419 0.43 5.45 25.79
CA GLY A 419 1.79 4.90 25.84
C GLY A 419 2.43 5.02 27.21
N ARG A 420 2.35 6.20 27.84
CA ARG A 420 2.86 6.44 29.21
C ARG A 420 2.17 5.57 30.24
N VAL A 421 0.84 5.45 30.17
CA VAL A 421 0.06 4.57 31.05
C VAL A 421 0.47 3.11 30.85
N SER A 422 0.63 2.66 29.60
CA SER A 422 1.04 1.29 29.28
C SER A 422 2.44 0.98 29.82
N ALA A 423 3.42 1.86 29.61
CA ALA A 423 4.77 1.71 30.17
C ALA A 423 4.75 1.68 31.71
N HIS A 424 3.96 2.56 32.35
CA HIS A 424 3.83 2.57 33.80
C HIS A 424 3.24 1.27 34.35
N LEU A 425 2.21 0.73 33.68
CA LEU A 425 1.63 -0.55 34.07
C LEU A 425 2.60 -1.71 33.87
N LEU A 426 3.37 -1.72 32.76
CA LEU A 426 4.40 -2.74 32.50
C LEU A 426 5.54 -2.69 33.53
N ALA A 427 5.92 -1.51 34.01
CA ALA A 427 6.96 -1.35 35.03
C ALA A 427 6.63 -2.03 36.36
N THR A 428 5.33 -2.27 36.64
CA THR A 428 4.91 -3.03 37.82
C THR A 428 5.12 -4.54 37.67
N GLN A 429 5.49 -5.01 36.47
CA GLN A 429 5.75 -6.41 36.16
C GLN A 429 7.25 -6.69 35.99
N ALA A 430 7.84 -7.45 36.92
CA ALA A 430 9.26 -7.82 36.84
C ALA A 430 9.66 -8.59 35.57
N ARG A 431 8.71 -9.25 34.88
CA ARG A 431 8.95 -10.04 33.66
C ARG A 431 8.77 -9.24 32.36
N ALA A 432 8.38 -7.97 32.43
CA ALA A 432 8.05 -7.16 31.26
C ALA A 432 9.06 -6.02 30.98
N ALA A 433 10.26 -6.06 31.56
CA ALA A 433 11.25 -4.99 31.43
C ALA A 433 11.58 -4.63 29.96
N GLY A 434 11.69 -5.64 29.08
CA GLY A 434 11.92 -5.41 27.65
C GLY A 434 10.76 -4.71 26.94
N ALA A 435 9.52 -5.11 27.26
CA ALA A 435 8.31 -4.50 26.73
C ALA A 435 8.11 -3.06 27.25
N GLU A 436 8.39 -2.84 28.54
CA GLU A 436 8.38 -1.51 29.17
C GLU A 436 9.32 -0.55 28.44
N ASP A 437 10.59 -0.95 28.25
CA ASP A 437 11.59 -0.12 27.59
C ASP A 437 11.22 0.18 26.14
N ALA A 438 10.66 -0.79 25.42
CA ALA A 438 10.18 -0.60 24.06
C ALA A 438 9.02 0.41 23.98
N VAL A 439 8.01 0.28 24.85
CA VAL A 439 6.88 1.22 24.92
C VAL A 439 7.34 2.61 25.34
N ARG A 440 8.27 2.71 26.29
CA ARG A 440 8.84 3.99 26.74
C ARG A 440 9.58 4.70 25.60
N ARG A 441 10.50 4.01 24.92
CA ARG A 441 11.21 4.56 23.75
C ARG A 441 10.25 5.02 22.65
N ALA A 442 9.25 4.21 22.33
CA ALA A 442 8.24 4.56 21.33
C ALA A 442 7.41 5.79 21.76
N THR A 443 7.08 5.91 23.04
CA THR A 443 6.32 7.04 23.59
C THR A 443 7.16 8.32 23.62
N ASP A 444 8.45 8.23 23.97
CA ASP A 444 9.39 9.36 23.98
C ASP A 444 9.68 9.88 22.57
N ALA A 445 9.68 8.97 21.58
CA ALA A 445 9.71 9.32 20.15
C ALA A 445 8.35 9.83 19.62
N GLU A 446 7.33 9.92 20.48
CA GLU A 446 5.95 10.28 20.14
C GLU A 446 5.30 9.37 19.07
N THR A 447 5.74 8.13 18.96
CA THR A 447 5.18 7.10 18.05
C THR A 447 4.73 5.85 18.82
N PRO A 448 3.83 5.98 19.81
CA PRO A 448 3.46 4.88 20.71
C PRO A 448 2.88 3.64 20.01
N TRP A 449 2.31 3.79 18.81
CA TRP A 449 1.79 2.67 18.00
C TRP A 449 2.87 1.67 17.57
N THR A 450 4.15 2.06 17.48
CA THR A 450 5.22 1.13 17.07
C THR A 450 5.48 0.05 18.12
N ALA A 451 5.13 0.29 19.38
CA ALA A 451 5.23 -0.66 20.47
C ALA A 451 3.88 -1.29 20.85
N ARG A 452 2.88 -1.26 19.97
CA ARG A 452 1.53 -1.79 20.25
C ARG A 452 1.54 -3.26 20.67
N ALA A 453 2.33 -4.09 19.99
CA ALA A 453 2.41 -5.53 20.27
C ALA A 453 2.90 -5.80 21.69
N GLU A 454 3.83 -4.98 22.19
CA GLU A 454 4.42 -5.12 23.52
C GLU A 454 3.40 -4.94 24.65
N VAL A 455 2.33 -4.16 24.40
CA VAL A 455 1.24 -3.94 25.37
C VAL A 455 0.42 -5.21 25.62
N GLU A 456 0.47 -6.21 24.74
CA GLU A 456 -0.15 -7.52 24.98
C GLU A 456 0.39 -8.21 26.23
N SER A 457 1.63 -7.90 26.64
CA SER A 457 2.23 -8.39 27.88
C SER A 457 1.43 -8.03 29.14
N LEU A 458 0.59 -6.98 29.08
CA LEU A 458 -0.31 -6.60 30.18
C LEU A 458 -1.43 -7.62 30.44
N LEU A 459 -1.74 -8.53 29.51
CA LEU A 459 -2.76 -9.58 29.70
C LEU A 459 -2.48 -10.48 30.92
N THR A 460 -1.25 -10.48 31.42
CA THR A 460 -0.86 -11.22 32.61
C THR A 460 -1.39 -10.62 33.92
N VAL A 461 -1.75 -9.33 33.93
CA VAL A 461 -2.23 -8.61 35.14
C VAL A 461 -3.49 -7.77 34.92
N ARG A 462 -3.94 -7.63 33.68
CA ARG A 462 -5.14 -6.87 33.29
C ARG A 462 -6.07 -7.72 32.46
N ASP A 463 -7.35 -7.36 32.51
CA ASP A 463 -8.36 -8.04 31.73
C ASP A 463 -8.19 -7.71 30.24
N ALA A 464 -8.46 -8.69 29.37
CA ALA A 464 -8.33 -8.55 27.92
C ALA A 464 -9.04 -7.33 27.33
N PRO A 465 -10.25 -6.93 27.78
CA PRO A 465 -10.90 -5.72 27.28
C PRO A 465 -10.12 -4.42 27.58
N GLU A 466 -9.45 -4.32 28.74
CA GLU A 466 -8.66 -3.13 29.08
C GLU A 466 -7.39 -3.03 28.23
N VAL A 467 -6.72 -4.16 28.01
CA VAL A 467 -5.55 -4.24 27.13
C VAL A 467 -5.93 -3.89 25.69
N LEU A 468 -7.06 -4.40 25.20
CA LEU A 468 -7.56 -4.08 23.87
C LEU A 468 -7.92 -2.58 23.73
N ALA A 469 -8.49 -1.97 24.77
CA ALA A 469 -8.72 -0.52 24.78
C ALA A 469 -7.41 0.26 24.73
N LEU A 470 -6.41 -0.10 25.56
CA LEU A 470 -5.10 0.55 25.52
C LEU A 470 -4.46 0.43 24.14
N GLN A 471 -4.45 -0.77 23.56
CA GLN A 471 -3.92 -0.99 22.21
C GLN A 471 -4.62 -0.13 21.15
N GLY A 472 -5.95 -0.03 21.19
CA GLY A 472 -6.71 0.84 20.29
C GLY A 472 -6.38 2.32 20.47
N LEU A 473 -6.14 2.78 21.70
CA LEU A 473 -5.79 4.17 21.97
C LEU A 473 -4.37 4.56 21.55
N LEU A 474 -3.45 3.59 21.34
CA LEU A 474 -2.10 3.85 20.83
C LEU A 474 -2.07 4.17 19.34
N ASP A 475 -3.11 3.78 18.59
CA ASP A 475 -3.17 3.98 17.14
C ASP A 475 -3.08 5.48 16.77
N PRO A 476 -2.50 5.84 15.60
CA PRO A 476 -2.44 7.22 15.12
C PRO A 476 -3.80 7.90 15.07
N CYS A 477 -4.85 7.17 14.68
CA CYS A 477 -6.25 7.55 14.92
C CYS A 477 -6.81 6.61 16.00
N PRO A 478 -6.92 7.05 17.26
CA PRO A 478 -7.33 6.20 18.37
C PRO A 478 -8.66 5.48 18.14
N ALA A 479 -8.61 4.15 18.25
CA ALA A 479 -9.76 3.28 18.09
C ALA A 479 -10.46 3.01 19.44
N LEU A 480 -11.79 3.08 19.46
CA LEU A 480 -12.61 2.80 20.63
C LEU A 480 -12.91 1.29 20.71
N SER A 481 -12.18 0.59 21.58
CA SER A 481 -12.33 -0.86 21.79
C SER A 481 -12.62 -1.21 23.25
N GLY A 482 -13.09 -2.43 23.50
CA GLY A 482 -13.33 -2.95 24.85
C GLY A 482 -14.28 -2.07 25.68
N PRO A 483 -13.92 -1.64 26.91
CA PRO A 483 -14.78 -0.80 27.76
C PRO A 483 -15.09 0.57 27.16
N LEU A 484 -14.34 1.03 26.17
CA LEU A 484 -14.60 2.30 25.47
C LEU A 484 -15.58 2.15 24.31
N ALA A 485 -15.84 0.93 23.83
CA ALA A 485 -16.77 0.70 22.73
C ALA A 485 -18.22 1.08 23.10
N SER A 486 -18.60 0.95 24.37
CA SER A 486 -19.92 1.35 24.89
C SER A 486 -20.07 2.87 25.06
N ALA A 487 -18.98 3.61 25.14
CA ALA A 487 -18.99 5.07 25.18
C ALA A 487 -19.29 5.70 23.81
N SER A 488 -19.04 4.95 22.72
CA SER A 488 -19.47 5.36 21.38
C SER A 488 -20.93 5.02 21.16
N ALA A 489 -21.79 6.03 21.17
CA ALA A 489 -23.20 5.86 20.79
C ALA A 489 -23.37 5.35 19.35
N GLN A 490 -22.33 5.46 18.52
CA GLN A 490 -22.41 5.24 17.08
C GLN A 490 -21.60 4.02 16.60
N ARG A 491 -20.90 3.30 17.49
CA ARG A 491 -20.04 2.11 17.18
C ARG A 491 -19.10 2.32 15.98
N ARG A 492 -18.62 3.55 15.77
CA ARG A 492 -17.80 3.94 14.60
C ARG A 492 -16.33 3.54 14.73
N GLY A 493 -15.96 2.82 15.78
CA GLY A 493 -14.62 2.25 15.96
C GLY A 493 -13.50 3.24 16.26
N PHE A 494 -13.68 4.55 16.11
CA PHE A 494 -12.69 5.61 16.34
C PHE A 494 -13.22 6.71 17.25
N VAL A 495 -12.32 7.47 17.89
CA VAL A 495 -12.67 8.72 18.59
C VAL A 495 -13.09 9.76 17.56
N ALA A 496 -14.38 10.12 17.52
CA ALA A 496 -14.95 11.04 16.53
C ALA A 496 -15.51 12.33 17.15
N THR A 497 -15.78 12.35 18.45
CA THR A 497 -16.47 13.44 19.15
C THR A 497 -15.72 13.89 20.40
N ARG A 498 -16.02 15.10 20.91
CA ARG A 498 -15.44 15.58 22.18
C ARG A 498 -15.85 14.73 23.38
N VAL A 499 -17.04 14.12 23.32
CA VAL A 499 -17.54 13.21 24.37
C VAL A 499 -16.69 11.95 24.41
N GLU A 500 -16.40 11.35 23.25
CA GLU A 500 -15.53 10.17 23.15
C GLU A 500 -14.08 10.51 23.54
N LEU A 501 -13.58 11.69 23.16
CA LEU A 501 -12.27 12.18 23.59
C LEU A 501 -12.19 12.30 25.12
N ALA A 502 -13.21 12.88 25.75
CA ALA A 502 -13.29 12.97 27.21
C ALA A 502 -13.38 11.58 27.88
N ALA A 503 -14.13 10.65 27.29
CA ALA A 503 -14.23 9.27 27.77
C ALA A 503 -12.87 8.54 27.71
N ALA A 504 -12.12 8.70 26.62
CA ALA A 504 -10.77 8.14 26.49
C ALA A 504 -9.82 8.72 27.55
N ARG A 505 -9.84 10.03 27.78
CA ARG A 505 -9.04 10.68 28.84
C ARG A 505 -9.41 10.19 30.24
N ALA A 506 -10.72 10.08 30.53
CA ALA A 506 -11.21 9.58 31.81
C ALA A 506 -10.79 8.12 32.06
N PHE A 507 -10.81 7.29 31.02
CA PHE A 507 -10.31 5.91 31.07
C PHE A 507 -8.83 5.86 31.41
N LEU A 508 -7.98 6.64 30.73
CA LEU A 508 -6.55 6.70 31.00
C LEU A 508 -6.24 7.25 32.40
N HIS A 509 -6.93 8.31 32.83
CA HIS A 509 -6.83 8.83 34.20
C HIS A 509 -7.19 7.76 35.24
N ARG A 510 -8.23 6.97 35.01
CA ARG A 510 -8.63 5.90 35.94
C ARG A 510 -7.54 4.84 36.10
N LEU A 511 -6.80 4.54 35.03
CA LEU A 511 -5.71 3.56 35.06
C LEU A 511 -4.44 4.09 35.72
N ALA A 512 -4.10 5.37 35.53
CA ALA A 512 -2.95 6.01 36.17
C ALA A 512 -3.19 7.51 36.45
N PRO A 513 -3.82 7.87 37.58
CA PRO A 513 -4.17 9.25 37.92
C PRO A 513 -2.97 10.20 38.01
N ALA A 514 -1.78 9.68 38.33
CA ALA A 514 -0.57 10.47 38.46
C ALA A 514 0.02 10.94 37.11
N LEU A 515 -0.34 10.28 36.00
CA LEU A 515 0.24 10.53 34.68
C LEU A 515 -0.69 11.31 33.75
N VAL A 516 -2.00 11.23 33.99
CA VAL A 516 -3.03 11.90 33.19
C VAL A 516 -3.88 12.73 34.14
N PRO A 517 -3.79 14.07 34.14
CA PRO A 517 -4.61 14.91 34.99
C PRO A 517 -6.10 14.81 34.62
N ARG A 518 -7.00 15.09 35.58
CA ARG A 518 -8.45 15.14 35.28
C ARG A 518 -8.71 16.23 34.24
N ALA A 519 -9.39 15.84 33.17
CA ALA A 519 -9.83 16.71 32.08
C ALA A 519 -10.88 17.72 32.53
#